data_AF-A0A139NAZ0-F1
#
_entry.id   AF-A0A139NAZ0-F1
#
_cell.length_a   1.000
_cell.length_b   1.000
_cell.length_c   1.000
_cell.angle_alpha   90.00
_cell.angle_beta   90.00
_cell.angle_gamma   90.00
#
_symmetry.space_group_name_H-M   'P 1'
#
loop_
_entity.id
_entity.type
_entity.pdbx_description
1 polymer ?
#
loop_
_entity_poly.entity_id
_entity_poly.type
_entity_poly.pdbx_seq_one_letter_code
_entity_poly.pdbx_strand_id
1 'polypeptide(L)'
;MISHGDFIDLFTKYKVSGNDISRLKEYGLISGGGRHEITVEKDEMAGFQNDNLVLTFTTESDERITFEYSAFHLTDTAKALIDILEIETDNNFFTDLAEHFKRESDSDVIVEIYDVDVENLK
;
A
#
# COMPACT_ATOMS: atom_id res chain seq x y z
N MET A 1 -10.74 -7.94 -1.85
CA MET A 1 -9.93 -8.53 -0.77
C MET A 1 -8.73 -9.09 -1.49
N ILE A 2 -7.54 -8.50 -1.33
CA ILE A 2 -6.37 -8.95 -2.10
C ILE A 2 -6.18 -10.42 -1.79
N SER A 3 -6.42 -11.26 -2.80
CA SER A 3 -6.24 -12.70 -2.60
C SER A 3 -4.76 -12.95 -2.34
N HIS A 4 -4.43 -13.99 -1.57
CA HIS A 4 -3.02 -14.36 -1.36
C HIS A 4 -2.29 -14.63 -2.69
N GLY A 5 -3.01 -15.06 -3.72
CA GLY A 5 -2.47 -15.24 -5.07
C GLY A 5 -2.14 -13.92 -5.76
N ASP A 6 -3.05 -12.95 -5.72
CA ASP A 6 -2.82 -11.63 -6.33
C ASP A 6 -1.71 -10.85 -5.62
N PHE A 7 -1.61 -11.02 -4.30
CA PHE A 7 -0.48 -10.53 -3.52
C PHE A 7 0.84 -11.14 -4.02
N ILE A 8 0.89 -12.46 -4.25
CA ILE A 8 2.09 -13.12 -4.78
C ILE A 8 2.43 -12.61 -6.18
N ASP A 9 1.43 -12.42 -7.05
CA ASP A 9 1.64 -11.97 -8.43
C ASP A 9 2.21 -10.55 -8.50
N LEU A 10 1.69 -9.62 -7.68
CA LEU A 10 2.20 -8.26 -7.60
C LEU A 10 3.66 -8.26 -7.12
N PHE A 11 3.97 -8.94 -6.02
CA PHE A 11 5.36 -9.00 -5.52
C PHE A 11 6.31 -9.70 -6.51
N THR A 12 5.84 -10.74 -7.20
CA THR A 12 6.60 -11.45 -8.23
C THR A 12 6.92 -10.56 -9.43
N LYS A 13 5.99 -9.69 -9.87
CA LYS A 13 6.24 -8.68 -10.92
C LYS A 13 7.44 -7.79 -10.57
N TYR A 14 7.59 -7.47 -9.29
CA TYR A 14 8.70 -6.66 -8.76
C TYR A 14 9.90 -7.49 -8.28
N LYS A 15 9.95 -8.77 -8.67
CA LYS A 15 11.04 -9.72 -8.34
C LYS A 15 11.27 -9.91 -6.84
N VAL A 16 10.24 -9.68 -6.02
CA VAL A 16 10.28 -9.96 -4.59
C VAL A 16 9.72 -11.36 -4.37
N SER A 17 10.58 -12.27 -3.95
CA SER A 17 10.18 -13.65 -3.65
C SER A 17 9.81 -13.83 -2.17
N GLY A 18 9.11 -14.91 -1.85
CA GLY A 18 8.85 -15.28 -0.46
C GLY A 18 10.13 -15.53 0.36
N ASN A 19 11.23 -15.92 -0.30
CA ASN A 19 12.53 -16.07 0.35
C ASN A 19 13.15 -14.71 0.71
N ASP A 20 12.93 -13.68 -0.10
CA ASP A 20 13.37 -12.32 0.20
C ASP A 20 12.61 -11.77 1.41
N ILE A 21 11.28 -11.97 1.46
CA ILE A 21 10.46 -11.62 2.63
C ILE A 21 10.95 -12.35 3.89
N SER A 22 11.26 -13.64 3.77
CA SER A 22 11.80 -14.43 4.89
C SER A 22 13.12 -13.87 5.41
N ARG A 23 14.04 -13.50 4.50
CA ARG A 23 15.32 -12.87 4.86
C ARG A 23 15.15 -11.50 5.50
N LEU A 24 14.25 -10.65 4.98
CA LEU A 24 13.95 -9.35 5.59
C LEU A 24 13.47 -9.52 7.04
N LYS A 25 12.70 -10.58 7.32
CA LYS A 25 12.26 -10.92 8.67
C LYS A 25 13.40 -11.46 9.54
N GLU A 26 14.23 -12.36 9.02
CA GLU A 26 15.42 -12.90 9.71
C GLU A 26 16.44 -11.80 10.07
N TYR A 27 16.61 -10.81 9.19
CA TYR A 27 17.48 -9.66 9.42
C TYR A 27 16.83 -8.58 10.31
N GLY A 28 15.58 -8.80 10.74
CA GLY A 28 14.86 -7.85 11.58
C GLY A 28 14.60 -6.52 10.88
N LEU A 29 14.50 -6.50 9.55
CA LEU A 29 14.16 -5.32 8.75
C LEU A 29 12.64 -5.14 8.63
N ILE A 30 11.90 -6.24 8.64
CA ILE A 30 10.44 -6.24 8.77
C ILE A 30 10.01 -7.06 9.97
N SER A 31 8.95 -6.64 10.64
CA SER A 31 8.30 -7.43 11.69
C SER A 31 7.11 -8.23 11.12
N GLY A 32 6.43 -9.01 11.98
CA GLY A 32 5.33 -9.87 11.55
C GLY A 32 4.25 -9.12 10.79
N GLY A 33 3.70 -9.75 9.75
CA GLY A 33 2.61 -9.20 8.97
C GLY A 33 1.29 -9.27 9.72
N GLY A 34 0.59 -8.14 9.81
CA GLY A 34 -0.72 -8.03 10.45
C GLY A 34 -1.83 -8.05 9.41
N ARG A 35 -3.00 -8.52 9.84
CA ARG A 35 -4.24 -8.24 9.12
C ARG A 35 -4.69 -6.84 9.50
N HIS A 36 -4.79 -5.97 8.51
CA HIS A 36 -5.23 -4.60 8.65
C HIS A 36 -6.56 -4.43 7.93
N GLU A 37 -7.31 -3.42 8.34
CA GLU A 37 -8.61 -3.07 7.76
C GLU A 37 -8.56 -1.62 7.29
N ILE A 38 -9.06 -1.37 6.10
CA ILE A 38 -9.39 -0.02 5.62
C ILE A 38 -10.90 0.10 5.67
N THR A 39 -11.35 1.19 6.28
CA THR A 39 -12.75 1.59 6.27
C THR A 39 -12.89 2.81 5.39
N VAL A 40 -13.90 2.80 4.52
CA VAL A 40 -14.26 3.90 3.63
C VAL A 40 -15.70 4.27 3.95
N GLU A 41 -15.91 5.52 4.34
CA GLU A 41 -17.21 6.11 4.66
C GLU A 41 -17.44 7.31 3.74
N LYS A 42 -18.70 7.66 3.52
CA LYS A 42 -19.07 8.82 2.72
C LYS A 42 -18.41 10.08 3.26
N ASP A 43 -17.93 10.94 2.36
CA ASP A 43 -17.22 12.18 2.67
C ASP A 43 -15.87 11.99 3.42
N GLU A 44 -15.44 10.75 3.66
CA GLU A 44 -14.13 10.43 4.23
C GLU A 44 -13.17 9.87 3.18
N MET A 45 -11.88 10.19 3.35
CA MET A 45 -10.81 9.69 2.51
C MET A 45 -9.91 8.75 3.32
N ALA A 46 -9.79 7.52 2.84
CA ALA A 46 -8.77 6.59 3.29
C ALA A 46 -7.73 6.39 2.19
N GLY A 47 -6.55 5.85 2.50
CA GLY A 47 -5.54 5.70 1.47
C GLY A 47 -4.19 5.20 1.92
N PHE A 48 -3.31 5.10 0.94
CA PHE A 48 -1.89 4.89 1.11
C PHE A 48 -1.16 6.10 0.53
N GLN A 49 0.08 6.32 0.96
CA GLN A 49 0.94 7.34 0.39
C GLN A 49 2.36 6.79 0.23
N ASN A 50 3.01 7.15 -0.86
CA ASN A 50 4.45 7.01 -1.05
C ASN A 50 5.10 8.40 -1.19
N ASP A 51 6.37 8.48 -1.57
CA ASP A 51 7.09 9.77 -1.62
C ASP A 51 6.48 10.77 -2.61
N ASN A 52 5.85 10.27 -3.66
CA ASN A 52 5.39 11.07 -4.81
C ASN A 52 3.89 10.98 -5.08
N LEU A 53 3.19 10.00 -4.53
CA LEU A 53 1.83 9.64 -4.90
C LEU A 53 0.97 9.36 -3.66
N VAL A 54 -0.30 9.75 -3.74
CA VAL A 54 -1.35 9.39 -2.79
C VAL A 54 -2.37 8.53 -3.51
N LEU A 55 -2.64 7.34 -2.98
CA LEU A 55 -3.69 6.44 -3.43
C LEU A 55 -4.86 6.59 -2.49
N THR A 56 -6.01 7.03 -3.00
CA THR A 56 -7.20 7.32 -2.19
C THR A 56 -8.31 6.32 -2.45
N PHE A 57 -9.05 6.01 -1.40
CA PHE A 57 -10.32 5.29 -1.41
C PHE A 57 -11.41 6.22 -0.88
N THR A 58 -12.45 6.42 -1.69
CA THR A 58 -13.63 7.20 -1.34
C THR A 58 -14.89 6.44 -1.73
N THR A 59 -16.06 6.86 -1.24
CA THR A 59 -17.34 6.27 -1.61
C THR A 59 -18.45 7.32 -1.58
N GLU A 60 -19.42 7.19 -2.48
CA GLU A 60 -20.67 7.93 -2.44
C GLU A 60 -21.79 7.16 -1.71
N SER A 61 -21.51 5.91 -1.32
CA SER A 61 -22.47 5.06 -0.61
C SER A 61 -22.70 5.58 0.81
N ASP A 62 -23.95 5.55 1.26
CA ASP A 62 -24.29 5.81 2.66
C ASP A 62 -23.91 4.61 3.58
N GLU A 63 -23.48 3.48 3.02
CA GLU A 63 -22.99 2.32 3.75
C GLU A 63 -21.48 2.39 4.00
N ARG A 64 -21.06 1.94 5.17
CA ARG A 64 -19.64 1.77 5.52
C ARG A 64 -19.06 0.57 4.80
N ILE A 65 -18.05 0.80 3.97
CA ILE A 65 -17.34 -0.28 3.26
C ILE A 65 -16.04 -0.57 4.01
N THR A 66 -15.78 -1.84 4.31
CA THR A 66 -14.54 -2.26 5.00
C THR A 66 -13.89 -3.39 4.23
N PHE A 67 -12.58 -3.28 3.98
CA PHE A 67 -11.81 -4.35 3.36
C PHE A 67 -10.50 -4.62 4.09
N GLU A 68 -10.12 -5.88 4.11
CA GLU A 68 -8.92 -6.39 4.77
C GLU A 68 -7.73 -6.42 3.81
N TYR A 69 -6.54 -6.08 4.33
CA TYR A 69 -5.27 -6.24 3.66
C TYR A 69 -4.21 -6.78 4.63
N SER A 70 -3.16 -7.38 4.09
CA SER A 70 -2.00 -7.81 4.88
C SER A 70 -0.80 -6.97 4.52
N ALA A 71 -0.08 -6.50 5.54
CA ALA A 71 1.14 -5.72 5.34
C ALA A 71 2.18 -6.09 6.41
N PHE A 72 3.44 -5.94 6.04
CA PHE A 72 4.56 -6.04 6.98
C PHE A 72 4.92 -4.65 7.47
N HIS A 73 5.30 -4.54 8.74
CA HIS A 73 5.82 -3.28 9.27
C HIS A 73 7.34 -3.22 9.15
N LEU A 74 7.85 -2.09 8.67
CA LEU A 74 9.28 -1.79 8.76
C LEU A 74 9.67 -1.62 10.23
N THR A 75 10.79 -2.23 10.62
CA THR A 75 11.41 -1.95 11.92
C THR A 75 12.10 -0.59 11.90
N ASP A 76 12.40 -0.04 13.07
CA ASP A 76 13.10 1.26 13.15
C ASP A 76 14.50 1.19 12.54
N THR A 77 15.16 0.04 12.60
CA THR A 77 16.43 -0.21 11.90
C THR A 77 16.26 -0.11 10.38
N ALA A 78 15.20 -0.71 9.81
CA ALA A 78 14.97 -0.63 8.37
C ALA A 78 14.64 0.79 7.92
N LYS A 79 13.81 1.53 8.68
CA LYS A 79 13.52 2.94 8.41
C LYS A 79 14.82 3.77 8.39
N ALA A 80 15.66 3.62 9.41
CA ALA A 80 16.94 4.33 9.46
C ALA A 80 17.87 3.96 8.29
N LEU A 81 17.88 2.70 7.84
CA LEU A 81 18.67 2.29 6.68
C LEU A 81 18.14 2.87 5.37
N ILE A 82 16.81 2.93 5.18
CA ILE A 82 16.18 3.57 4.03
C ILE A 82 16.58 5.04 3.97
N ASP A 83 16.52 5.75 5.10
CA ASP A 83 16.91 7.16 5.19
C ASP A 83 18.41 7.35 4.88
N ILE A 84 19.29 6.53 5.47
CA ILE A 84 20.76 6.61 5.25
C ILE A 84 21.14 6.33 3.80
N LEU A 85 20.44 5.39 3.15
CA LEU A 85 20.72 4.96 1.80
C LEU A 85 19.94 5.77 0.75
N GLU A 86 19.11 6.74 1.19
CA GLU A 86 18.25 7.56 0.34
C GLU A 86 17.40 6.68 -0.61
N ILE A 87 16.85 5.59 -0.07
CA ILE A 87 16.02 4.66 -0.84
C ILE A 87 14.63 5.26 -1.01
N GLU A 88 14.25 5.51 -2.26
CA GLU A 88 12.93 5.99 -2.63
C GLU A 88 11.96 4.85 -2.92
N THR A 89 10.67 5.15 -2.80
CA THR A 89 9.56 4.26 -3.16
C THR A 89 9.35 4.18 -4.68
N ASP A 90 8.90 3.02 -5.18
CA ASP A 90 8.64 2.81 -6.61
C ASP A 90 7.21 3.24 -6.99
N ASN A 91 7.09 4.33 -7.75
CA ASN A 91 5.81 4.84 -8.26
C ASN A 91 5.06 3.83 -9.14
N ASN A 92 5.77 2.97 -9.87
CA ASN A 92 5.12 1.94 -10.69
C ASN A 92 4.45 0.91 -9.80
N PHE A 93 5.12 0.49 -8.71
CA PHE A 93 4.52 -0.47 -7.76
C PHE A 93 3.23 0.09 -7.19
N PHE A 94 3.27 1.36 -6.81
CA PHE A 94 2.13 2.08 -6.25
C PHE A 94 0.97 2.22 -7.26
N THR A 95 1.30 2.48 -8.52
CA THR A 95 0.31 2.54 -9.62
C THR A 95 -0.32 1.18 -9.88
N ASP A 96 0.47 0.12 -9.94
CA ASP A 96 -0.04 -1.25 -10.11
C ASP A 96 -0.91 -1.70 -8.93
N LEU A 97 -0.56 -1.29 -7.70
CA LEU A 97 -1.35 -1.54 -6.50
C LEU A 97 -2.74 -0.89 -6.61
N ALA A 98 -2.80 0.36 -7.07
CA ALA A 98 -4.08 1.05 -7.29
C ALA A 98 -4.93 0.37 -8.37
N GLU A 99 -4.32 0.00 -9.50
CA GLU A 99 -5.01 -0.74 -10.56
C GLU A 99 -5.50 -2.11 -10.09
N HIS A 100 -4.79 -2.73 -9.16
CA HIS A 100 -5.25 -3.94 -8.51
C HIS A 100 -6.49 -3.69 -7.65
N PHE A 101 -6.47 -2.66 -6.79
CA PHE A 101 -7.65 -2.28 -6.01
C PHE A 101 -8.84 -1.92 -6.88
N LYS A 102 -8.67 -1.16 -7.96
CA LYS A 102 -9.75 -0.83 -8.91
C LYS A 102 -10.44 -2.07 -9.51
N ARG A 103 -9.70 -3.16 -9.71
CA ARG A 103 -10.26 -4.41 -10.25
C ARG A 103 -10.97 -5.25 -9.21
N GLU A 104 -10.52 -5.18 -7.95
CA GLU A 104 -11.04 -6.01 -6.86
C GLU A 104 -12.07 -5.32 -5.97
N SER A 105 -12.13 -3.99 -5.99
CA SER A 105 -13.00 -3.21 -5.13
C SER A 105 -14.45 -3.42 -5.50
N ASP A 106 -15.32 -3.29 -4.49
CA ASP A 106 -16.75 -3.19 -4.75
C ASP A 106 -17.04 -1.99 -5.65
N SER A 107 -18.14 -2.01 -6.42
CA SER A 107 -18.49 -0.93 -7.35
C SER A 107 -18.66 0.42 -6.68
N ASP A 108 -18.88 0.41 -5.36
CA ASP A 108 -19.15 1.59 -4.55
C ASP A 108 -17.87 2.24 -3.99
N VAL A 109 -16.69 1.61 -4.15
CA VAL A 109 -15.41 2.22 -3.78
C VAL A 109 -14.75 2.84 -5.00
N ILE A 110 -14.50 4.14 -4.93
CA ILE A 110 -13.76 4.91 -5.92
C ILE A 110 -12.28 4.91 -5.51
N VAL A 111 -11.41 4.52 -6.45
CA VAL A 111 -9.96 4.40 -6.23
C VAL A 111 -9.23 5.34 -7.18
N GLU A 112 -8.47 6.28 -6.66
CA GLU A 112 -7.76 7.31 -7.44
C GLU A 112 -6.32 7.49 -6.97
N ILE A 113 -5.46 7.98 -7.88
CA ILE A 113 -4.07 8.34 -7.57
C ILE A 113 -3.90 9.82 -7.85
N TYR A 114 -3.22 10.50 -6.92
CA TYR A 114 -2.86 11.90 -7.00
C TYR A 114 -1.35 12.05 -6.82
N ASP A 115 -0.73 12.97 -7.55
CA ASP A 115 0.65 13.37 -7.28
C ASP A 115 0.71 14.19 -5.98
N VAL A 116 1.75 13.96 -5.18
CA VAL A 116 2.09 14.79 -4.03
C VAL A 116 2.73 16.07 -4.59
N ASP A 117 1.91 17.07 -4.89
CA ASP A 117 2.40 18.39 -5.29
C ASP A 117 3.17 19.04 -4.12
N VAL A 118 4.51 18.95 -4.17
CA VAL A 118 5.42 19.57 -3.18
C VAL A 118 5.37 21.11 -3.25
N GLU A 119 4.74 21.69 -4.28
CA GLU A 119 4.71 23.14 -4.49
C GLU A 119 3.69 23.90 -3.60
N ASN A 120 2.73 23.23 -2.97
CA ASN A 120 1.65 23.89 -2.21
C ASN A 120 1.87 24.00 -0.68
N LEU A 121 3.08 23.73 -0.18
CA LEU A 121 3.44 23.86 1.25
C LEU A 121 4.34 25.06 1.58
N LYS A 122 4.31 26.13 0.77
CA LYS A 122 5.03 27.40 1.05
C LYS A 122 4.10 28.55 1.40
#